data_AF-A0A4R9AX31-F1
#
_entry.id   AF-A0A4R9AX31-F1
#
_cell.length_a   1.000
_cell.length_b   1.000
_cell.length_c   1.000
_cell.angle_alpha   90.00
_cell.angle_beta   90.00
_cell.angle_gamma   90.00
#
_symmetry.space_group_name_H-M   'P 1'
#
loop_
_entity.id
_entity.type
_entity.pdbx_description
1 polymer ?
#
loop_
_entity_poly.entity_id
_entity_poly.type
_entity_poly.pdbx_seq_one_letter_code
_entity_poly.pdbx_strand_id
1 'polypeptide(L)'
;MTSLPTRFDEALIAHGPTPEYPGRMRRFGQMVGSWAAKGSRLDETTGEWIDRDFVWMVEFILDGRAVQDVEVIASATHPSGFETVATTVRVYDPFAGAWRVSYFAPTLGEYCQLVATPYRHGVRQEGTRTDGRPIRWNFTAITPDSFNWEGWVSADEGATWQLVARTEATRIR
;
A
#
# COMPACT_ATOMS: atom_id res chain seq x y z
N MET A 1 -11.99 22.32 -28.04
CA MET A 1 -11.42 22.74 -26.74
C MET A 1 -11.58 21.58 -25.79
N THR A 2 -10.49 21.00 -25.31
CA THR A 2 -10.55 20.01 -24.23
C THR A 2 -10.73 20.78 -22.92
N SER A 3 -11.84 20.57 -22.24
CA SER A 3 -12.09 21.15 -20.91
C SER A 3 -11.24 20.43 -19.87
N LEU A 4 -10.75 21.16 -18.87
CA LEU A 4 -10.09 20.58 -17.70
C LEU A 4 -11.13 19.95 -16.75
N PRO A 5 -10.78 18.89 -16.00
CA PRO A 5 -11.66 18.29 -15.01
C PRO A 5 -11.98 19.31 -13.90
N THR A 6 -13.20 19.27 -13.38
CA THR A 6 -13.66 20.16 -12.29
C THR A 6 -13.80 19.44 -10.96
N ARG A 7 -13.66 18.11 -10.95
CA ARG A 7 -13.68 17.27 -9.76
C ARG A 7 -12.30 16.70 -9.45
N PHE A 8 -11.96 16.64 -8.17
CA PHE A 8 -10.66 16.15 -7.73
C PHE A 8 -10.47 14.65 -8.03
N ASP A 9 -11.49 13.84 -7.81
CA ASP A 9 -11.44 12.41 -8.09
C ASP A 9 -11.27 12.12 -9.59
N GLU A 10 -11.91 12.91 -10.45
CA GLU A 10 -11.73 12.84 -11.91
C GLU A 10 -10.29 13.20 -12.33
N ALA A 11 -9.67 14.18 -11.67
CA ALA A 11 -8.28 14.58 -11.93
C ALA A 11 -7.25 13.62 -11.31
N LEU A 12 -7.64 12.88 -10.27
CA LEU A 12 -6.75 11.98 -9.53
C LEU A 12 -6.73 10.58 -10.14
N ILE A 13 -7.89 9.97 -10.33
CA ILE A 13 -8.04 8.55 -10.69
C ILE A 13 -7.76 8.35 -12.19
N ALA A 14 -7.04 7.28 -12.51
CA ALA A 14 -6.79 6.86 -13.88
C ALA A 14 -7.33 5.45 -14.12
N HIS A 15 -7.88 5.20 -15.31
CA HIS A 15 -8.46 3.89 -15.66
C HIS A 15 -7.43 2.82 -16.03
N GLY A 16 -6.14 3.14 -16.02
CA GLY A 16 -5.09 2.24 -16.43
C GLY A 16 -3.70 2.83 -16.27
N PRO A 17 -2.65 2.06 -16.61
CA PRO A 17 -1.28 2.53 -16.55
C PRO A 17 -0.99 3.58 -17.64
N THR A 18 -0.02 4.45 -17.38
CA THR A 18 0.48 5.37 -18.40
C THR A 18 1.00 4.62 -19.65
N PRO A 19 0.78 5.15 -20.87
CA PRO A 19 1.33 4.58 -22.10
C PRO A 19 2.86 4.73 -22.21
N GLU A 20 3.48 5.61 -21.42
CA GLU A 20 4.92 5.90 -21.50
C GLU A 20 5.79 4.72 -21.02
N TYR A 21 5.34 4.01 -19.98
CA TYR A 21 6.06 2.88 -19.40
C TYR A 21 5.12 1.82 -18.78
N PRO A 22 4.16 1.27 -19.55
CA PRO A 22 3.12 0.38 -19.03
C PRO A 22 3.70 -0.88 -18.37
N GLY A 23 4.86 -1.36 -18.85
CA GLY A 23 5.55 -2.51 -18.28
C GLY A 23 6.06 -2.28 -16.85
N ARG A 24 6.41 -1.04 -16.49
CA ARG A 24 6.82 -0.68 -15.12
C ARG A 24 5.61 -0.64 -14.18
N MET A 25 4.46 -0.21 -14.70
CA MET A 25 3.21 -0.07 -13.95
C MET A 25 2.60 -1.40 -13.55
N ARG A 26 2.80 -2.47 -14.34
CA ARG A 26 2.28 -3.82 -14.05
C ARG A 26 2.62 -4.33 -12.64
N ARG A 27 3.74 -3.88 -12.04
CA ARG A 27 4.20 -4.34 -10.73
C ARG A 27 3.16 -4.13 -9.62
N PHE A 28 2.64 -2.91 -9.49
CA PHE A 28 1.57 -2.59 -8.55
C PHE A 28 0.20 -2.62 -9.23
N GLY A 29 0.14 -2.42 -10.55
CA GLY A 29 -1.10 -2.40 -11.33
C GLY A 29 -1.89 -3.70 -11.28
N GLN A 30 -1.25 -4.86 -11.10
CA GLN A 30 -1.93 -6.14 -10.90
C GLN A 30 -2.79 -6.19 -9.62
N MET A 31 -2.52 -5.32 -8.65
CA MET A 31 -3.27 -5.23 -7.39
C MET A 31 -4.42 -4.21 -7.46
N VAL A 32 -4.63 -3.52 -8.59
CA VAL A 32 -5.74 -2.58 -8.76
C VAL A 32 -7.10 -3.30 -8.59
N GLY A 33 -7.98 -2.67 -7.82
CA GLY A 33 -9.29 -3.17 -7.42
C GLY A 33 -9.53 -3.12 -5.91
N SER A 34 -10.64 -3.74 -5.50
CA SER A 34 -11.09 -3.80 -4.11
C SER A 34 -10.88 -5.19 -3.53
N TRP A 35 -10.43 -5.24 -2.28
CA TRP A 35 -10.01 -6.47 -1.62
C TRP A 35 -10.55 -6.54 -0.19
N ALA A 36 -11.05 -7.70 0.20
CA ALA A 36 -11.31 -8.04 1.59
C ALA A 36 -9.98 -8.53 2.18
N ALA A 37 -9.45 -7.77 3.14
CA ALA A 37 -8.19 -8.03 3.80
C ALA A 37 -8.44 -8.57 5.21
N LYS A 38 -7.81 -9.70 5.52
CA LYS A 38 -7.80 -10.31 6.86
C LYS A 38 -6.37 -10.50 7.30
N GLY A 39 -6.06 -10.08 8.52
CA GLY A 39 -4.70 -10.13 8.99
C GLY A 39 -4.57 -9.92 10.47
N SER A 40 -3.32 -9.80 10.90
CA SER A 40 -2.97 -9.51 12.28
C SER A 40 -1.79 -8.55 12.32
N ARG A 41 -1.72 -7.73 13.35
CA ARG A 41 -0.61 -6.81 13.63
C ARG A 41 -0.13 -7.01 15.06
N LEU A 42 1.18 -7.06 15.24
CA LEU A 42 1.82 -7.13 16.54
C LEU A 42 1.73 -5.74 17.20
N ASP A 43 1.19 -5.70 18.41
CA ASP A 43 1.42 -4.60 19.34
C ASP A 43 2.82 -4.77 19.94
N GLU A 44 3.76 -3.91 19.51
CA GLU A 44 5.15 -3.97 19.98
C GLU A 44 5.32 -3.61 21.47
N THR A 45 4.31 -3.00 22.09
CA THR A 45 4.33 -2.64 23.52
C THR A 45 3.98 -3.84 24.40
N THR A 46 2.93 -4.57 24.00
CA THR A 46 2.41 -5.72 24.78
C THR A 46 2.98 -7.05 24.31
N GLY A 47 3.45 -7.13 23.07
CA GLY A 47 3.87 -8.36 22.40
C GLY A 47 2.70 -9.20 21.88
N GLU A 48 1.47 -8.71 21.96
CA GLU A 48 0.27 -9.43 21.53
C GLU A 48 -0.04 -9.19 20.05
N TRP A 49 -0.58 -10.22 19.39
CA TRP A 49 -1.08 -10.09 18.03
C TRP A 49 -2.56 -9.71 18.06
N ILE A 50 -2.89 -8.63 17.35
CA ILE A 50 -4.25 -8.09 17.24
C ILE A 50 -4.75 -8.35 15.82
N ASP A 51 -5.88 -9.06 15.71
CA ASP A 51 -6.53 -9.30 14.43
C ASP A 51 -7.12 -8.01 13.84
N ARG A 52 -7.06 -7.90 12.52
CA ARG A 52 -7.57 -6.75 11.76
C ARG A 52 -8.21 -7.21 10.46
N ASP A 53 -9.46 -6.82 10.30
CA ASP A 53 -10.22 -6.94 9.06
C ASP A 53 -10.46 -5.54 8.48
N PHE A 54 -10.23 -5.39 7.18
CA PHE A 54 -10.44 -4.12 6.48
C PHE A 54 -10.69 -4.34 4.99
N VAL A 55 -11.20 -3.31 4.32
CA VAL A 55 -11.25 -3.26 2.86
C VAL A 55 -10.02 -2.52 2.37
N TRP A 56 -9.24 -3.16 1.50
CA TRP A 56 -8.11 -2.56 0.84
C TRP A 56 -8.52 -2.19 -0.59
N MET A 57 -8.46 -0.91 -0.95
CA MET A 57 -8.77 -0.45 -2.30
C MET A 57 -7.52 0.09 -2.94
N VAL A 58 -7.27 -0.27 -4.20
CA VAL A 58 -6.07 0.10 -4.94
C VAL A 58 -6.48 0.64 -6.31
N GLU A 59 -5.99 1.83 -6.66
CA GLU A 59 -6.30 2.48 -7.93
C GLU A 59 -5.05 3.07 -8.59
N PHE A 60 -5.10 3.16 -9.92
CA PHE A 60 -4.15 4.00 -10.65
C PHE A 60 -4.49 5.47 -10.42
N ILE A 61 -3.46 6.30 -10.28
CA ILE A 61 -3.61 7.75 -10.14
C ILE A 61 -2.61 8.49 -11.04
N LEU A 62 -2.80 9.81 -11.20
CA LEU A 62 -1.89 10.71 -11.94
C LEU A 62 -1.67 10.26 -13.39
N ASP A 63 -2.76 10.10 -14.15
CA ASP A 63 -2.80 9.50 -15.50
C ASP A 63 -2.09 8.14 -15.59
N GLY A 64 -2.14 7.36 -14.51
CA GLY A 64 -1.55 6.03 -14.47
C GLY A 64 -0.04 5.99 -14.26
N ARG A 65 0.56 7.10 -13.81
CA ARG A 65 2.00 7.17 -13.45
C ARG A 65 2.27 6.72 -12.02
N ALA A 66 1.22 6.54 -11.23
CA ALA A 66 1.29 6.13 -9.84
C ALA A 66 0.14 5.18 -9.49
N VAL A 67 0.30 4.48 -8.37
CA VAL A 67 -0.73 3.62 -7.76
C VAL A 67 -0.92 4.09 -6.33
N GLN A 68 -2.16 4.34 -5.95
CA GLN A 68 -2.53 4.65 -4.57
C GLN A 68 -3.37 3.52 -4.01
N ASP A 69 -3.14 3.18 -2.76
CA ASP A 69 -4.05 2.35 -1.99
C ASP A 69 -4.56 3.04 -0.74
N VAL A 70 -5.72 2.59 -0.27
CA VAL A 70 -6.35 3.01 0.97
C VAL A 70 -6.82 1.81 1.79
N GLU A 71 -6.64 1.90 3.10
CA GLU A 71 -7.22 0.98 4.08
C GLU A 71 -8.51 1.59 4.63
N VAL A 72 -9.61 0.87 4.49
CA VAL A 72 -10.95 1.30 4.92
C VAL A 72 -11.52 0.31 5.94
N ILE A 73 -11.93 0.82 7.10
CA ILE A 73 -12.59 0.03 8.13
C ILE A 73 -14.05 0.45 8.29
N ALA A 74 -14.93 -0.48 8.65
CA ALA A 74 -16.29 -0.14 9.05
C ALA A 74 -16.26 0.66 10.37
N SER A 75 -17.07 1.70 10.46
CA SER A 75 -17.17 2.54 11.65
C SER A 75 -18.62 2.94 11.88
N ALA A 76 -19.22 2.46 12.97
CA ALA A 76 -20.59 2.81 13.35
C ALA A 76 -20.71 4.26 13.86
N THR A 77 -19.60 4.86 14.26
CA THR A 77 -19.54 6.23 14.78
C THR A 77 -19.25 7.27 13.72
N HIS A 78 -18.67 6.88 12.57
CA HIS A 78 -18.37 7.81 11.49
C HIS A 78 -19.61 8.05 10.62
N PRO A 79 -19.93 9.31 10.22
CA PRO A 79 -21.15 9.62 9.46
C PRO A 79 -21.32 8.85 8.14
N SER A 80 -20.22 8.45 7.51
CA SER A 80 -20.25 7.64 6.27
C SER A 80 -20.40 6.14 6.50
N GLY A 81 -20.39 5.66 7.74
CA GLY A 81 -20.40 4.23 8.09
C GLY A 81 -19.04 3.55 7.95
N PHE A 82 -17.99 4.28 7.55
CA PHE A 82 -16.63 3.78 7.39
C PHE A 82 -15.60 4.87 7.63
N GLU A 83 -14.36 4.48 7.90
CA GLU A 83 -13.21 5.37 8.02
C GLU A 83 -12.09 4.91 7.09
N THR A 84 -11.49 5.85 6.36
CA THR A 84 -10.22 5.60 5.66
C THR A 84 -9.09 5.90 6.64
N VAL A 85 -8.37 4.86 7.07
CA VAL A 85 -7.42 4.95 8.20
C VAL A 85 -5.97 5.04 7.77
N ALA A 86 -5.66 4.58 6.56
CA ALA A 86 -4.33 4.67 5.99
C ALA A 86 -4.36 4.80 4.48
N THR A 87 -3.28 5.34 3.91
CA THR A 87 -3.06 5.36 2.46
C THR A 87 -1.58 5.18 2.13
N THR A 88 -1.32 4.45 1.04
CA THR A 88 0.02 4.40 0.43
C THR A 88 -0.02 4.99 -0.96
N VAL A 89 0.85 5.94 -1.26
CA VAL A 89 1.09 6.44 -2.63
C VAL A 89 2.40 5.86 -3.14
N ARG A 90 2.34 5.20 -4.30
CA ARG A 90 3.52 4.63 -4.98
C ARG A 90 3.67 5.33 -6.32
N VAL A 91 4.80 5.97 -6.53
CA VAL A 91 5.11 6.70 -7.76
C VAL A 91 6.33 6.08 -8.40
N TYR A 92 6.25 5.80 -9.70
CA TYR A 92 7.44 5.36 -10.43
C TYR A 92 8.30 6.58 -10.77
N ASP A 93 9.55 6.55 -10.32
CA ASP A 93 10.57 7.55 -10.62
C ASP A 93 11.40 7.03 -11.81
N PRO A 94 11.15 7.52 -13.05
CA PRO A 94 11.84 7.04 -14.24
C PRO A 94 13.32 7.41 -14.25
N PHE A 95 13.73 8.46 -13.52
CA PHE A 95 15.14 8.87 -13.43
C PHE A 95 15.93 7.96 -12.48
N ALA A 96 15.34 7.55 -11.37
CA ALA A 96 15.94 6.58 -10.45
C ALA A 96 15.73 5.12 -10.90
N GLY A 97 14.79 4.87 -11.82
CA GLY A 97 14.43 3.52 -12.26
C GLY A 97 13.73 2.69 -11.17
N ALA A 98 13.15 3.34 -10.16
CA ALA A 98 12.60 2.71 -8.96
C ALA A 98 11.23 3.28 -8.58
N TRP A 99 10.49 2.55 -7.75
CA TRP A 99 9.25 3.07 -7.17
C TRP A 99 9.55 3.76 -5.84
N ARG A 100 9.11 5.00 -5.70
CA ARG A 100 9.07 5.73 -4.44
C ARG A 100 7.73 5.44 -3.75
N VAL A 101 7.76 5.17 -2.46
CA VAL A 101 6.59 4.76 -1.68
C VAL A 101 6.47 5.66 -0.47
N SER A 102 5.31 6.27 -0.31
CA SER A 102 4.96 7.10 0.85
C SER A 102 3.70 6.53 1.50
N TYR A 103 3.78 6.18 2.78
CA TYR A 103 2.66 5.68 3.56
C TYR A 103 2.28 6.64 4.67
N PHE A 104 0.98 6.72 4.94
CA PHE A 104 0.40 7.60 5.94
C PHE A 104 -0.71 6.84 6.68
N ALA A 105 -0.61 6.75 8.01
CA ALA A 105 -1.69 6.35 8.91
C ALA A 105 -1.80 7.37 10.05
N PRO A 106 -2.59 8.44 9.88
CA PRO A 106 -2.57 9.60 10.76
C PRO A 106 -2.95 9.28 12.22
N THR A 107 -3.95 8.42 12.43
CA THR A 107 -4.41 8.03 13.77
C THR A 107 -3.39 7.21 14.54
N LEU A 108 -2.50 6.51 13.82
CA LEU A 108 -1.38 5.77 14.39
C LEU A 108 -0.09 6.62 14.49
N GLY A 109 -0.08 7.81 13.90
CA GLY A 109 1.14 8.62 13.80
C GLY A 109 2.23 8.00 12.92
N GLU A 110 1.87 7.12 12.00
CA GLU A 110 2.83 6.39 11.16
C GLU A 110 2.98 7.03 9.79
N TYR A 111 4.21 7.42 9.48
CA TYR A 111 4.63 8.08 8.25
C TYR A 111 5.88 7.38 7.77
N CYS A 112 5.78 6.62 6.68
CA CYS A 112 6.89 5.81 6.18
C CYS A 112 7.31 6.23 4.78
N GLN A 113 8.60 6.07 4.48
CA GLN A 113 9.19 6.32 3.17
C GLN A 113 9.98 5.08 2.75
N LEU A 114 9.67 4.53 1.58
CA LEU A 114 10.30 3.30 1.09
C LEU A 114 10.64 3.38 -0.40
N VAL A 115 11.49 2.47 -0.85
CA VAL A 115 11.79 2.23 -2.26
C VAL A 115 11.44 0.79 -2.61
N ALA A 116 10.70 0.59 -3.70
CA ALA A 116 10.27 -0.74 -4.11
C ALA A 116 11.16 -1.37 -5.19
N THR A 117 11.55 -2.61 -4.95
CA THR A 117 12.39 -3.44 -5.84
C THR A 117 11.69 -4.78 -6.13
N PRO A 118 12.02 -5.45 -7.25
CA PRO A 118 11.46 -6.79 -7.50
C PRO A 118 11.96 -7.76 -6.43
N TYR A 119 11.09 -8.64 -5.94
CA TYR A 119 11.44 -9.62 -4.92
C TYR A 119 10.70 -10.93 -5.15
N ARG A 120 11.43 -12.00 -5.50
CA ARG A 120 10.87 -13.30 -5.89
C ARG A 120 9.79 -13.12 -6.97
N HIS A 121 8.58 -13.63 -6.74
CA HIS A 121 7.39 -13.45 -7.58
C HIS A 121 6.50 -12.29 -7.12
N GLY A 122 7.05 -11.35 -6.37
CA GLY A 122 6.33 -10.23 -5.77
C GLY A 122 7.16 -8.95 -5.71
N VAL A 123 6.92 -8.15 -4.69
CA VAL A 123 7.50 -6.82 -4.54
C VAL A 123 7.96 -6.61 -3.12
N ARG A 124 9.20 -6.14 -2.96
CA ARG A 124 9.72 -5.70 -1.66
C ARG A 124 9.83 -4.19 -1.66
N GLN A 125 9.47 -3.58 -0.55
CA GLN A 125 9.61 -2.15 -0.28
C GLN A 125 10.47 -2.03 0.98
N GLU A 126 11.57 -1.31 0.89
CA GLU A 126 12.49 -1.10 2.02
C GLU A 126 12.68 0.38 2.29
N GLY A 127 12.76 0.74 3.57
CA GLY A 127 12.85 2.13 3.99
C GLY A 127 12.79 2.26 5.50
N THR A 128 12.23 3.37 5.97
CA THR A 128 12.12 3.68 7.40
C THR A 128 10.71 4.16 7.76
N ARG A 129 10.32 3.94 9.01
CA ARG A 129 9.11 4.52 9.60
C ARG A 129 9.40 5.81 10.38
N THR A 130 8.38 6.40 10.99
CA THR A 130 8.47 7.66 11.75
C THR A 130 9.58 7.68 12.80
N ASP A 131 9.79 6.56 13.49
CA ASP A 131 10.81 6.45 14.55
C ASP A 131 12.24 6.17 14.03
N GLY A 132 12.43 6.16 12.72
CA GLY A 132 13.72 5.91 12.06
C GLY A 132 14.11 4.44 11.92
N ARG A 133 13.39 3.50 12.54
CA ARG A 133 13.73 2.08 12.43
C ARG A 133 13.54 1.57 10.98
N PRO A 134 14.45 0.72 10.48
CA PRO A 134 14.28 0.11 9.16
C PRO A 134 13.03 -0.77 9.11
N ILE A 135 12.32 -0.68 7.99
CA ILE A 135 11.14 -1.47 7.69
C ILE A 135 11.27 -2.14 6.33
N ARG A 136 10.58 -3.26 6.19
CA ARG A 136 10.49 -4.02 4.95
C ARG A 136 9.07 -4.53 4.76
N TRP A 137 8.46 -4.18 3.65
CA TRP A 137 7.12 -4.64 3.27
C TRP A 137 7.18 -5.52 2.05
N ASN A 138 6.61 -6.71 2.14
CA ASN A 138 6.61 -7.66 1.04
C ASN A 138 5.17 -7.89 0.56
N PHE A 139 4.91 -7.67 -0.72
CA PHE A 139 3.78 -8.28 -1.40
C PHE A 139 4.25 -9.59 -2.04
N THR A 140 3.52 -10.68 -1.82
CA THR A 140 3.85 -12.01 -2.35
C THR A 140 2.60 -12.75 -2.80
N ALA A 141 2.78 -13.86 -3.51
CA ALA A 141 1.69 -14.70 -4.01
C ALA A 141 0.59 -13.89 -4.74
N ILE A 142 1.00 -12.90 -5.53
CA ILE A 142 0.07 -11.99 -6.19
C ILE A 142 -0.59 -12.72 -7.37
N THR A 143 -1.91 -12.82 -7.33
CA THR A 143 -2.75 -13.41 -8.36
C THR A 143 -3.88 -12.44 -8.73
N PRO A 144 -4.68 -12.73 -9.77
CA PRO A 144 -5.87 -11.95 -10.04
C PRO A 144 -6.85 -11.90 -8.86
N ASP A 145 -6.95 -12.95 -8.04
CA ASP A 145 -7.98 -13.07 -7.00
C ASP A 145 -7.46 -12.93 -5.56
N SER A 146 -6.13 -12.93 -5.35
CA SER A 146 -5.54 -12.77 -4.01
C SER A 146 -4.10 -12.24 -4.01
N PHE A 147 -3.66 -11.75 -2.86
CA PHE A 147 -2.24 -11.53 -2.56
C PHE A 147 -1.98 -11.58 -1.05
N ASN A 148 -0.72 -11.77 -0.68
CA ASN A 148 -0.26 -11.68 0.70
C ASN A 148 0.60 -10.43 0.90
N TRP A 149 0.46 -9.83 2.08
CA TRP A 149 1.29 -8.72 2.54
C TRP A 149 1.92 -9.04 3.90
N GLU A 150 3.19 -8.66 4.05
CA GLU A 150 3.92 -8.78 5.31
C GLU A 150 4.62 -7.47 5.65
N GLY A 151 4.52 -7.08 6.91
CA GLY A 151 5.25 -5.96 7.50
C GLY A 151 6.37 -6.46 8.41
N TRP A 152 7.60 -6.07 8.12
CA TRP A 152 8.79 -6.40 8.90
C TRP A 152 9.48 -5.15 9.41
N VAL A 153 10.09 -5.28 10.58
CA VAL A 153 10.75 -4.21 11.34
C VAL A 153 12.12 -4.71 11.78
N SER A 154 13.12 -3.83 11.80
CA SER A 154 14.40 -4.10 12.44
C SER A 154 14.65 -3.12 13.60
N ALA A 155 15.21 -3.64 14.70
CA ALA A 155 15.66 -2.85 15.86
C ALA A 155 17.19 -2.68 15.91
N ASP A 156 17.92 -3.28 14.97
CA ASP A 156 19.37 -3.42 14.93
C ASP A 156 19.92 -3.11 13.52
N GLU A 157 19.40 -2.04 12.92
CA GLU A 157 19.87 -1.49 11.64
C GLU A 157 19.87 -2.48 10.47
N GLY A 158 18.94 -3.44 10.50
CA GLY A 158 18.72 -4.43 9.45
C GLY A 158 19.44 -5.76 9.66
N ALA A 159 20.16 -5.94 10.78
CA ALA A 159 20.84 -7.21 11.10
C ALA A 159 19.83 -8.33 11.38
N THR A 160 18.75 -8.05 12.10
CA THR A 160 17.62 -8.94 12.32
C THR A 160 16.30 -8.28 11.95
N TRP A 161 15.30 -9.11 11.65
CA TRP A 161 13.98 -8.69 11.20
C TRP A 161 12.89 -9.40 11.97
N GLN A 162 12.00 -8.64 12.58
CA GLN A 162 10.80 -9.13 13.26
C GLN A 162 9.58 -8.93 12.35
N LEU A 163 8.77 -9.98 12.20
CA LEU A 163 7.46 -9.86 11.56
C LEU A 163 6.51 -9.14 12.52
N VAL A 164 5.96 -8.02 12.09
CA VAL A 164 5.05 -7.20 12.91
C VAL A 164 3.65 -7.11 12.31
N ALA A 165 3.46 -7.53 11.07
CA ALA A 165 2.14 -7.57 10.47
C ALA A 165 2.07 -8.60 9.33
N ARG A 166 0.90 -9.21 9.16
CA ARG A 166 0.60 -10.11 8.05
C ARG A 166 -0.85 -9.93 7.62
N THR A 167 -1.09 -10.00 6.32
CA THR A 167 -2.43 -9.83 5.75
C THR A 167 -2.56 -10.72 4.52
N GLU A 168 -3.71 -11.39 4.42
CA GLU A 168 -4.18 -12.04 3.21
C GLU A 168 -5.32 -11.18 2.63
N ALA A 169 -5.21 -10.84 1.36
CA ALA A 169 -6.21 -10.08 0.63
C ALA A 169 -6.88 -10.96 -0.42
N THR A 170 -8.21 -10.89 -0.50
CA THR A 170 -9.03 -11.61 -1.47
C THR A 170 -9.92 -10.64 -2.23
N ARG A 171 -10.06 -10.83 -3.56
CA ARG A 171 -10.77 -9.85 -4.40
C ARG A 171 -12.26 -9.81 -4.04
N ILE A 172 -12.79 -8.60 -3.90
CA ILE A 172 -14.24 -8.34 -3.84
C ILE A 172 -14.76 -8.23 -5.27
N ARG A 173 -15.82 -8.98 -5.58
CA ARG A 173 -16.45 -9.03 -6.91
C ARG A 173 -17.72 -8.20 -6.96
#